data_AF-A0A5R8ZNV1-F1
#
_entry.id   AF-A0A5R8ZNV1-F1
#
_cell.length_a   1.000
_cell.length_b   1.000
_cell.length_c   1.000
_cell.angle_alpha   90.00
_cell.angle_beta   90.00
_cell.angle_gamma   90.00
#
_symmetry.space_group_name_H-M   'P 1'
#
loop_
_entity.id
_entity.type
_entity.pdbx_description
1 polymer ?
#
loop_
_entity_poly.entity_id
_entity_poly.type
_entity_poly.pdbx_seq_one_letter_code
_entity_poly.pdbx_strand_id
1 'polypeptide(L)'
;MSWQTDDGEHEGWDSTEFPGDRFSVGGQADAVLVRHFPPRPGPLPDRKGEPEIIDRRQAPLGWRGLCECGWRGPLWERADSPGEHDFATRRIWSSDQYAPEDVADAIREEWRAHLEPETLTEVRRQAQEAAAAQDRLARAVRAARADGRSWAEIGAAAGITRQSAHERWTRTTEDARGR
;
A
#
# COMPACT_ATOMS: atom_id res chain seq x y z
N MET A 1 -8.84 13.72 7.36
CA MET A 1 -9.15 14.27 6.02
C MET A 1 -9.97 13.26 5.23
N SER A 2 -10.81 13.68 4.26
CA SER A 2 -11.53 12.74 3.39
C SER A 2 -11.04 12.82 1.94
N TRP A 3 -11.20 11.72 1.22
CA TRP A 3 -10.83 11.50 -0.17
C TRP A 3 -11.99 10.81 -0.88
N GLN A 4 -12.18 11.09 -2.17
CA GLN A 4 -13.25 10.49 -2.95
C GLN A 4 -12.72 10.08 -4.33
N THR A 5 -13.24 8.97 -4.87
CA THR A 5 -13.04 8.61 -6.29
C THR A 5 -13.86 9.51 -7.20
N ASP A 6 -13.43 9.68 -8.45
CA ASP A 6 -14.12 10.56 -9.42
C ASP A 6 -15.55 10.08 -9.75
N ASP A 7 -15.82 8.78 -9.62
CA ASP A 7 -17.13 8.17 -9.80
C ASP A 7 -18.03 8.26 -8.55
N GLY A 8 -17.48 8.69 -7.41
CA GLY A 8 -18.20 8.82 -6.15
C GLY A 8 -18.54 7.49 -5.46
N GLU A 9 -18.07 6.35 -5.98
CA GLU A 9 -18.35 5.01 -5.42
C GLU A 9 -17.57 4.72 -4.14
N HIS A 10 -16.48 5.45 -3.90
CA HIS A 10 -15.66 5.31 -2.71
C HIS A 10 -15.28 6.66 -2.10
N GLU A 11 -15.81 6.93 -0.92
CA GLU A 11 -15.30 7.93 0.01
C GLU A 11 -14.40 7.26 1.07
N GLY A 12 -13.14 7.68 1.15
CA GLY A 12 -12.17 7.28 2.16
C GLY A 12 -11.79 8.41 3.12
N TRP A 13 -11.30 8.06 4.31
CA TRP A 13 -10.78 9.04 5.25
C TRP A 13 -9.81 8.40 6.25
N ASP A 14 -8.83 9.16 6.73
CA ASP A 14 -8.09 8.83 7.94
C ASP A 14 -8.94 9.14 9.18
N SER A 15 -8.88 8.26 10.18
CA SER A 15 -9.58 8.45 11.45
C SER A 15 -8.73 7.96 12.62
N THR A 16 -8.83 8.69 13.73
CA THR A 16 -8.33 8.27 15.04
C THR A 16 -9.23 7.18 15.60
N GLU A 17 -8.64 6.04 15.96
CA GLU A 17 -9.33 4.91 16.57
C GLU A 17 -9.20 4.93 18.09
N PHE A 18 -10.31 4.66 18.77
CA PHE A 18 -10.45 4.53 20.22
C PHE A 18 -10.95 3.13 20.58
N PRO A 19 -10.76 2.68 21.84
CA PRO A 19 -11.23 1.37 22.28
C PRO A 19 -12.72 1.10 21.97
N GLY A 20 -12.98 -0.14 21.54
CA GLY A 20 -14.32 -0.60 21.20
C GLY A 20 -14.79 -0.14 19.82
N ASP A 21 -13.90 -0.18 18.82
CA ASP A 21 -14.23 0.12 17.41
C ASP A 21 -14.84 1.52 17.23
N ARG A 22 -14.36 2.50 18.01
CA ARG A 22 -14.85 3.88 17.98
C ARG A 22 -13.91 4.76 17.20
N PHE A 23 -14.43 5.48 16.22
CA PHE A 23 -13.63 6.26 15.29
C PHE A 23 -14.04 7.72 15.33
N SER A 24 -13.04 8.61 15.34
CA SER A 24 -13.26 10.05 15.29
C SER A 24 -13.99 10.45 14.01
N VAL A 25 -15.08 11.19 14.16
CA VAL A 25 -15.84 11.82 13.06
C VAL A 25 -15.86 13.34 13.17
N GLY A 26 -15.19 13.89 14.19
CA GLY A 26 -15.11 15.33 14.44
C GLY A 26 -14.64 15.62 15.86
N GLY A 27 -14.54 16.91 16.17
CA GLY A 27 -14.19 17.37 17.51
C GLY A 27 -15.04 18.55 17.93
N GLN A 28 -15.24 18.67 19.24
CA GLN A 28 -15.67 19.90 19.91
C GLN A 28 -14.53 20.38 20.82
N ALA A 29 -14.68 21.55 21.47
CA ALA A 29 -13.59 22.22 22.19
C ALA A 29 -12.78 21.28 23.11
N ASP A 30 -13.46 20.48 23.93
CA ASP A 30 -12.88 19.57 24.92
C ASP A 30 -13.23 18.08 24.67
N ALA A 31 -13.91 17.78 23.55
CA ALA A 31 -14.37 16.43 23.25
C ALA A 31 -14.02 15.96 21.84
N VAL A 32 -13.99 14.65 21.67
CA VAL A 32 -13.96 13.98 20.37
C VAL A 32 -15.33 13.39 20.11
N LEU A 33 -15.88 13.67 18.93
CA LEU A 33 -17.09 13.03 18.45
C LEU A 33 -16.69 11.74 17.77
N VAL A 34 -17.21 10.61 18.25
CA VAL A 34 -16.88 9.30 17.71
C VAL A 34 -18.12 8.56 17.26
N ARG A 35 -17.90 7.58 16.38
CA ARG A 35 -18.90 6.59 16.01
C ARG A 35 -18.34 5.20 16.19
N HIS A 36 -19.18 4.30 16.68
CA HIS A 36 -18.89 2.89 16.66
C HIS A 36 -19.07 2.35 15.23
N PHE A 37 -17.98 1.87 14.64
CA PHE A 37 -18.01 1.13 13.39
C PHE A 37 -17.59 -0.31 13.69
N PRO A 38 -18.51 -1.26 13.90
CA PRO A 38 -18.16 -2.65 14.18
C PRO A 38 -17.54 -3.31 12.93
N PRO A 39 -16.58 -4.24 13.07
CA PRO A 39 -15.97 -4.96 11.95
C PRO A 39 -17.02 -5.87 11.30
N ARG A 40 -17.74 -5.33 10.33
CA ARG A 40 -18.73 -6.05 9.54
C ARG A 40 -18.35 -5.96 8.06
N PRO A 41 -18.47 -7.07 7.29
CA PRO A 41 -18.40 -7.00 5.84
C PRO A 41 -19.52 -6.10 5.30
N GLY A 42 -19.21 -5.34 4.26
CA GLY A 42 -20.17 -4.46 3.59
C GLY A 42 -20.10 -3.01 4.06
N PRO A 43 -21.01 -2.15 3.54
CA PRO A 43 -20.93 -0.70 3.75
C PRO A 43 -20.92 -0.34 5.23
N LEU A 44 -20.11 0.66 5.59
CA LEU A 44 -20.16 1.22 6.93
C LEU A 44 -21.57 1.79 7.20
N PRO A 45 -22.10 1.63 8.43
CA PRO A 45 -23.45 2.09 8.74
C PRO A 45 -23.60 3.59 8.48
N ASP A 46 -24.81 3.99 8.03
CA ASP A 46 -25.15 5.37 7.70
C ASP A 46 -24.69 6.34 8.82
N ARG A 47 -23.96 7.39 8.43
CA ARG A 47 -23.41 8.43 9.31
C ARG A 47 -24.50 9.28 10.00
N LYS A 48 -25.80 9.02 9.77
CA LYS A 48 -26.96 9.80 10.27
C LYS A 48 -27.30 9.69 11.75
N GLY A 49 -26.71 8.79 12.53
CA GLY A 49 -26.94 8.74 13.99
C GLY A 49 -26.34 9.94 14.73
N GLU A 50 -26.69 10.19 15.99
CA GLU A 50 -25.92 11.15 16.81
C GLU A 50 -24.56 10.53 17.19
N PRO A 51 -23.44 11.27 17.08
CA PRO A 51 -22.14 10.76 17.48
C PRO A 51 -22.04 10.64 19.02
N GLU A 52 -21.29 9.66 19.49
CA GLU A 52 -20.90 9.55 20.89
C GLU A 52 -19.86 10.63 21.23
N ILE A 53 -19.91 11.15 22.46
CA ILE A 53 -18.94 12.14 22.95
C ILE A 53 -17.93 11.40 23.83
N ILE A 54 -16.65 11.54 23.51
CA ILE A 54 -15.54 11.02 24.31
C ILE A 54 -14.67 12.18 24.81
N ASP A 55 -14.25 12.09 26.08
CA ASP A 55 -13.26 13.00 26.68
C ASP A 55 -11.93 12.87 25.92
N ARG A 56 -11.36 13.99 25.45
CA ARG A 56 -10.07 14.04 24.74
C ARG A 56 -8.89 13.44 25.51
N ARG A 57 -9.02 13.25 26.83
CA ARG A 57 -8.01 12.58 27.67
C ARG A 57 -7.97 11.07 27.47
N GLN A 58 -9.00 10.47 26.88
CA GLN A 58 -8.94 9.04 26.55
C GLN A 58 -7.88 8.81 25.48
N ALA A 59 -6.92 7.94 25.77
CA ALA A 59 -5.84 7.63 24.85
C ALA A 59 -6.41 6.89 23.63
N PRO A 60 -6.21 7.41 22.40
CA PRO A 60 -6.56 6.67 21.20
C PRO A 60 -5.57 5.52 21.01
N LEU A 61 -6.03 4.47 20.33
CA LEU A 61 -5.19 3.33 19.95
C LEU A 61 -4.21 3.69 18.83
N GLY A 62 -4.60 4.64 17.97
CA GLY A 62 -3.83 5.01 16.79
C GLY A 62 -4.72 5.61 15.70
N TRP A 63 -4.28 5.44 14.46
CA TRP A 63 -4.95 5.96 13.27
C TRP A 63 -5.05 4.91 12.19
N ARG A 64 -6.09 4.96 11.37
CA ARG A 64 -6.17 4.13 10.16
C ARG A 64 -7.06 4.74 9.10
N GLY A 65 -6.99 4.19 7.90
CA GLY A 65 -7.91 4.49 6.82
C GLY A 65 -9.23 3.73 6.99
N LEU A 66 -10.32 4.40 6.66
CA LEU A 66 -11.65 3.82 6.49
C LEU A 66 -12.16 4.17 5.09
N CYS A 67 -13.04 3.33 4.56
CA CYS A 67 -13.81 3.64 3.36
C CYS A 67 -15.28 3.26 3.56
N GLU A 68 -16.19 4.02 2.97
CA GLU A 68 -17.64 3.77 3.07
C GLU A 68 -18.06 2.37 2.60
N CYS A 69 -17.30 1.77 1.68
CA CYS A 69 -17.51 0.39 1.22
C CYS A 69 -17.28 -0.68 2.30
N GLY A 70 -16.76 -0.30 3.47
CA GLY A 70 -16.44 -1.20 4.58
C GLY A 70 -14.94 -1.49 4.75
N TRP A 71 -14.10 -1.05 3.81
CA TRP A 71 -12.65 -1.25 3.91
C TRP A 71 -12.07 -0.55 5.14
N ARG A 72 -11.11 -1.25 5.79
CA ARG A 72 -10.33 -0.75 6.91
C ARG A 72 -8.86 -1.00 6.64
N GLY A 73 -8.07 0.07 6.66
CA GLY A 73 -6.63 -0.02 6.56
C GLY A 73 -5.97 -0.63 7.80
N PRO A 74 -4.67 -0.95 7.70
CA PRO A 74 -3.84 -1.30 8.85
C PRO A 74 -3.89 -0.22 9.95
N LEU A 75 -3.70 -0.63 11.21
CA LEU A 75 -3.56 0.31 12.31
C LEU A 75 -2.15 0.91 12.31
N TRP A 76 -2.08 2.23 12.37
CA TRP A 76 -0.91 2.99 12.78
C TRP A 76 -1.00 3.22 14.28
N GLU A 77 -0.33 2.35 15.04
CA GLU A 77 -0.40 2.30 16.49
C GLU A 77 0.20 3.55 17.10
N ARG A 78 -0.49 4.12 18.09
CA ARG A 78 0.07 5.20 18.89
C ARG A 78 1.15 4.66 19.81
N ALA A 79 2.33 5.26 19.75
CA ALA A 79 3.40 5.03 20.70
C ALA A 79 3.25 5.93 21.94
N ASP A 80 3.60 5.40 23.11
CA ASP A 80 3.50 6.11 24.39
C ASP A 80 4.60 7.16 24.57
N SER A 81 5.73 6.99 23.88
CA SER A 81 6.90 7.85 24.02
C SER A 81 7.62 8.11 22.68
N PRO A 82 8.36 9.23 22.55
CA PRO A 82 9.11 9.53 21.33
C PRO A 82 10.13 8.44 20.95
N GLY A 83 10.69 7.74 21.94
CA GLY A 83 11.70 6.70 21.72
C GLY A 83 11.16 5.43 21.07
N GLU A 84 9.84 5.25 21.05
CA GLU A 84 9.15 4.14 20.40
C GLU A 84 8.61 4.52 19.01
N HIS A 85 8.85 5.75 18.55
CA HIS A 85 8.46 6.19 17.22
C HIS A 85 9.27 5.44 16.16
N ASP A 86 8.58 4.67 15.34
CA ASP A 86 9.10 3.97 14.18
C ASP A 86 8.02 3.88 13.11
N PHE A 87 8.17 4.72 12.08
CA PHE A 87 7.27 4.78 10.95
C PHE A 87 7.21 3.46 10.16
N ALA A 88 8.33 2.74 10.03
CA ALA A 88 8.40 1.51 9.24
C ALA A 88 7.58 0.36 9.85
N THR A 89 7.46 0.35 11.18
CA THR A 89 6.64 -0.61 11.93
C THR A 89 5.26 -0.06 12.31
N ARG A 90 4.90 1.12 11.80
CA ARG A 90 3.64 1.83 12.08
C ARG A 90 3.42 2.15 13.57
N ARG A 91 4.49 2.36 14.34
CA ARG A 91 4.41 2.83 15.72
C ARG A 91 4.72 4.32 15.76
N ILE A 92 3.72 5.15 15.99
CA ILE A 92 3.83 6.59 15.81
C ILE A 92 3.62 7.31 17.14
N TRP A 93 4.67 7.98 17.60
CA TRP A 93 4.51 8.98 18.66
C TRP A 93 4.00 10.30 18.08
N SER A 94 2.94 10.85 18.66
CA SER A 94 2.41 12.18 18.35
C SER A 94 1.78 12.78 19.61
N SER A 95 1.90 14.08 19.83
CA SER A 95 1.15 14.77 20.90
C SER A 95 -0.27 15.16 20.50
N ASP A 96 -0.58 15.13 19.20
CA ASP A 96 -1.90 15.45 18.65
C ASP A 96 -2.76 14.18 18.56
N GLN A 97 -4.05 14.29 18.82
CA GLN A 97 -5.03 13.21 18.64
C GLN A 97 -5.24 12.83 17.17
N TYR A 98 -5.00 13.75 16.24
CA TYR A 98 -5.12 13.50 14.80
C TYR A 98 -3.85 12.90 14.22
N ALA A 99 -3.99 12.24 13.06
CA ALA A 99 -2.87 11.61 12.39
C ALA A 99 -1.86 12.71 12.01
N PRO A 100 -0.57 12.51 12.29
CA PRO A 100 0.49 13.30 11.67
C PRO A 100 0.38 13.27 10.14
N GLU A 101 0.85 14.33 9.48
CA GLU A 101 0.65 14.51 8.02
C GLU A 101 1.24 13.36 7.19
N ASP A 102 2.43 12.88 7.55
CA ASP A 102 3.10 11.74 6.92
C ASP A 102 2.32 10.43 7.10
N VAL A 103 1.73 10.22 8.26
CA VAL A 103 0.83 9.09 8.53
C VAL A 103 -0.46 9.21 7.73
N ALA A 104 -1.05 10.41 7.68
CA ALA A 104 -2.27 10.65 6.89
C ALA A 104 -2.02 10.40 5.38
N ASP A 105 -0.84 10.77 4.88
CA ASP A 105 -0.42 10.50 3.51
C ASP A 105 -0.24 9.00 3.24
N ALA A 106 0.42 8.27 4.16
CA ALA A 106 0.56 6.83 4.04
C ALA A 106 -0.79 6.10 4.09
N ILE A 107 -1.70 6.53 4.97
CA ILE A 107 -3.08 6.01 5.01
C ILE A 107 -3.81 6.27 3.70
N ARG A 108 -3.62 7.44 3.09
CA ARG A 108 -4.22 7.78 1.78
C ARG A 108 -3.70 6.87 0.67
N GLU A 109 -2.42 6.50 0.69
CA GLU A 109 -1.84 5.53 -0.24
C GLU A 109 -2.40 4.12 -0.03
N GLU A 110 -2.52 3.69 1.23
CA GLU A 110 -3.19 2.43 1.59
C GLU A 110 -4.63 2.41 1.09
N TRP A 111 -5.35 3.54 1.21
CA TRP A 111 -6.69 3.68 0.66
C TRP A 111 -6.70 3.55 -0.86
N ARG A 112 -5.81 4.24 -1.58
CA ARG A 112 -5.73 4.09 -3.05
C ARG A 112 -5.43 2.66 -3.48
N ALA A 113 -4.57 1.96 -2.74
CA ALA A 113 -4.24 0.58 -3.04
C ALA A 113 -5.44 -0.36 -2.86
N HIS A 114 -6.38 -0.06 -1.96
CA HIS A 114 -7.59 -0.88 -1.78
C HIS A 114 -8.54 -0.80 -2.98
N LEU A 115 -8.58 0.36 -3.64
CA LEU A 115 -9.45 0.61 -4.79
C LEU A 115 -9.05 -0.19 -6.03
N GLU A 116 -7.81 -0.68 -6.08
CA GLU A 116 -7.34 -1.46 -7.22
C GLU A 116 -8.10 -2.81 -7.26
N PRO A 117 -8.80 -3.12 -8.37
CA PRO A 117 -9.43 -4.41 -8.54
C PRO A 117 -8.42 -5.54 -8.31
N GLU A 118 -8.85 -6.62 -7.64
CA GLU A 118 -8.01 -7.80 -7.41
C GLU A 118 -7.40 -8.33 -8.72
N THR A 119 -8.14 -8.18 -9.84
CA THR A 119 -7.66 -8.51 -11.19
C THR A 119 -6.44 -7.69 -11.62
N LEU A 120 -6.39 -6.39 -11.33
CA LEU A 120 -5.22 -5.55 -11.63
C LEU A 120 -4.07 -5.80 -10.66
N THR A 121 -4.36 -6.13 -9.41
CA THR A 121 -3.36 -6.57 -8.43
C THR A 121 -2.65 -7.84 -8.90
N GLU A 122 -3.41 -8.85 -9.36
CA GLU A 122 -2.85 -10.07 -9.92
C GLU A 122 -2.04 -9.79 -11.20
N VAL A 123 -2.53 -8.93 -12.11
CA VAL A 123 -1.78 -8.52 -13.29
C VAL A 123 -0.44 -7.86 -12.91
N ARG A 124 -0.43 -6.98 -11.92
CA ARG A 124 0.79 -6.31 -11.44
C ARG A 124 1.78 -7.31 -10.83
N ARG A 125 1.29 -8.27 -10.03
CA ARG A 125 2.10 -9.34 -9.47
C ARG A 125 2.73 -10.20 -10.57
N GLN A 126 1.94 -10.63 -11.55
CA GLN A 126 2.42 -11.42 -12.69
C GLN A 126 3.45 -10.65 -13.54
N ALA A 127 3.24 -9.35 -13.74
CA ALA A 127 4.19 -8.50 -14.45
C ALA A 127 5.53 -8.40 -13.70
N GLN A 128 5.51 -8.25 -12.38
CA GLN A 128 6.73 -8.24 -11.55
C GLN A 128 7.46 -9.59 -11.59
N GLU A 129 6.73 -10.70 -11.51
CA GLU A 129 7.31 -12.05 -11.62
C GLU A 129 7.92 -12.29 -13.00
N ALA A 130 7.24 -11.85 -14.07
CA ALA A 130 7.75 -11.92 -15.43
C ALA A 130 9.03 -11.08 -15.60
N ALA A 131 9.07 -9.86 -15.08
CA ALA A 131 10.26 -9.00 -15.12
C ALA A 131 11.44 -9.65 -14.36
N ALA A 132 11.20 -10.15 -13.14
CA ALA A 132 12.22 -10.83 -12.37
C ALA A 132 12.73 -12.12 -13.05
N ALA A 133 11.85 -12.86 -13.72
CA ALA A 133 12.22 -14.03 -14.53
C ALA A 133 13.06 -13.64 -15.75
N GLN A 134 12.69 -12.55 -16.45
CA GLN A 134 13.47 -12.02 -17.57
C GLN A 134 14.88 -11.60 -17.13
N ASP A 135 15.02 -10.95 -15.97
CA ASP A 135 16.31 -10.57 -15.40
C ASP A 135 17.18 -11.79 -15.07
N ARG A 136 16.58 -12.83 -14.47
CA ARG A 136 17.27 -14.11 -14.22
C ARG A 136 17.75 -14.75 -15.53
N LEU A 137 16.90 -14.77 -16.56
CA LEU A 137 17.26 -15.29 -17.88
C LEU A 137 18.40 -14.48 -18.51
N ALA A 138 18.36 -13.14 -18.44
CA ALA A 138 19.44 -12.30 -18.95
C ALA A 138 20.77 -12.55 -18.23
N ARG A 139 20.76 -12.76 -16.90
CA ARG A 139 21.96 -13.16 -16.14
C ARG A 139 22.50 -14.51 -16.60
N ALA A 140 21.63 -15.51 -16.76
CA ALA A 140 22.02 -16.84 -17.23
C ALA A 140 22.63 -16.79 -18.64
N VAL A 141 22.06 -15.99 -19.54
CA VAL A 141 22.59 -15.78 -20.90
C VAL A 141 23.98 -15.14 -20.86
N ARG A 142 24.19 -14.12 -20.01
CA ARG A 142 25.52 -13.51 -19.83
C ARG A 142 26.55 -14.51 -19.32
N ALA A 143 26.19 -15.35 -18.35
CA ALA A 143 27.05 -16.42 -17.85
C ALA A 143 27.40 -17.42 -18.96
N ALA A 144 26.40 -17.92 -19.70
CA ALA A 144 26.62 -18.84 -20.82
C ALA A 144 27.53 -18.24 -21.91
N ARG A 145 27.40 -16.94 -22.21
CA ARG A 145 28.30 -16.23 -23.13
C ARG A 145 29.72 -16.13 -22.58
N ALA A 146 29.90 -15.89 -21.28
CA ALA A 146 31.21 -15.88 -20.63
C ALA A 146 31.89 -17.26 -20.67
N ASP A 147 31.10 -18.34 -20.59
CA ASP A 147 31.56 -19.73 -20.75
C ASP A 147 31.81 -20.12 -22.22
N GLY A 148 31.69 -19.18 -23.16
CA GLY A 148 31.98 -19.39 -24.58
C GLY A 148 30.85 -20.01 -25.40
N ARG A 149 29.65 -20.20 -24.84
CA ARG A 149 28.50 -20.77 -25.59
C ARG A 149 28.07 -19.87 -26.72
N SER A 150 27.85 -20.44 -27.89
CA SER A 150 27.40 -19.72 -29.07
C SER A 150 25.96 -19.22 -28.93
N TRP A 151 25.59 -18.19 -29.68
CA TRP A 151 24.19 -17.73 -29.75
C TRP A 151 23.23 -18.81 -30.27
N ALA A 152 23.75 -19.80 -31.02
CA ALA A 152 22.94 -20.93 -31.49
C ALA A 152 22.60 -21.89 -30.35
N GLU A 153 23.58 -22.26 -29.52
CA GLU A 153 23.36 -23.09 -28.32
C GLU A 153 22.42 -22.39 -27.32
N ILE A 154 22.63 -21.09 -27.07
CA ILE A 154 21.79 -20.31 -26.16
C ILE A 154 20.36 -20.17 -26.71
N GLY A 155 20.21 -19.91 -28.01
CA GLY A 155 18.89 -19.85 -28.66
C GLY A 155 18.14 -21.18 -28.55
N ALA A 156 18.82 -22.29 -28.86
CA ALA A 156 18.25 -23.63 -28.73
C ALA A 156 17.79 -23.92 -27.28
N ALA A 157 18.61 -23.58 -26.28
CA ALA A 157 18.25 -23.75 -24.87
C ALA A 157 17.05 -22.89 -24.43
N ALA A 158 16.90 -21.70 -25.01
CA ALA A 158 15.80 -20.78 -24.75
C ALA A 158 14.57 -21.00 -25.65
N GLY A 159 14.60 -22.00 -26.55
CA GLY A 159 13.50 -22.29 -27.48
C GLY A 159 13.28 -21.24 -28.57
N ILE A 160 14.32 -20.47 -28.92
CA ILE A 160 14.25 -19.42 -29.95
C ILE A 160 15.37 -19.56 -30.99
N THR A 161 15.24 -18.85 -32.12
CA THR A 161 16.27 -18.88 -33.16
C THR A 161 17.57 -18.20 -32.70
N ARG A 162 18.70 -18.59 -33.30
CA ARG A 162 20.01 -17.93 -33.11
C ARG A 162 19.93 -16.41 -33.30
N GLN A 163 19.25 -15.96 -34.35
CA GLN A 163 19.13 -14.54 -34.68
C GLN A 163 18.31 -13.81 -33.62
N SER A 164 17.16 -14.37 -33.21
CA SER A 164 16.34 -13.81 -32.14
C SER A 164 17.10 -13.72 -30.81
N ALA A 165 17.91 -14.73 -30.49
CA ALA A 165 18.78 -14.73 -29.31
C ALA A 165 19.81 -13.60 -29.37
N HIS A 166 20.51 -13.48 -30.51
CA HIS A 166 21.50 -12.42 -30.70
C HIS A 166 20.88 -11.03 -30.60
N GLU A 167 19.80 -10.75 -31.34
CA GLU A 167 19.13 -9.45 -31.32
C GLU A 167 18.62 -9.07 -29.91
N ARG A 168 18.01 -10.04 -29.20
CA ARG A 168 17.42 -9.81 -27.89
C ARG A 168 18.46 -9.46 -26.84
N TRP A 169 19.53 -10.23 -26.74
CA TRP A 169 20.46 -10.12 -25.60
C TRP A 169 21.71 -9.31 -25.89
N THR A 170 22.01 -8.98 -27.14
CA THR A 170 23.10 -8.04 -27.46
C THR A 170 22.66 -6.60 -27.21
N ARG A 171 21.41 -6.25 -27.53
CA ARG A 171 20.82 -4.93 -27.28
C ARG A 171 20.76 -4.57 -25.79
N THR A 172 20.45 -5.54 -24.93
CA THR A 172 20.41 -5.34 -23.47
C THR A 172 21.79 -5.02 -22.86
N THR A 173 22.89 -5.47 -23.49
CA THR A 173 24.27 -5.17 -23.04
C THR A 173 24.72 -3.76 -23.38
N GLU A 174 24.18 -3.13 -24.43
CA GLU A 174 24.52 -1.77 -24.84
C GLU A 174 23.81 -0.74 -23.94
N ASP A 175 22.53 -0.95 -23.61
CA ASP A 175 21.77 -0.07 -22.69
C ASP A 175 22.28 -0.08 -21.23
N ALA A 176 22.98 -1.14 -20.82
CA ALA A 176 23.56 -1.27 -19.48
C ALA A 176 24.97 -0.64 -19.35
N ARG A 177 25.64 -0.29 -20.46
CA ARG A 177 26.98 0.34 -20.48
C ARG A 177 26.94 1.85 -20.73
N GLY A 178 25.77 2.41 -21.02
CA GLY A 178 25.55 3.83 -21.28
C GLY A 178 24.94 4.63 -20.11
N ARG A 179 24.97 4.09 -18.89
CA ARG A 179 24.50 4.76 -17.67
C ARG A 179 25.61 4.88 -16.64
#